data_AF-A0A7S2LHR5-F1
#
_entry.id   AF-A0A7S2LHR5-F1
#
_cell.length_a   1.000
_cell.length_b   1.000
_cell.length_c   1.000
_cell.angle_alpha   90.00
_cell.angle_beta   90.00
_cell.angle_gamma   90.00
#
_symmetry.space_group_name_H-M   'P 1'
#
loop_
_entity.id
_entity.type
_entity.pdbx_description
1 polymer ?
#
loop_
_entity_poly.entity_id
_entity_poly.type
_entity_poly.pdbx_seq_one_letter_code
_entity_poly.pdbx_strand_id
1 'polypeptide(L)'
;VPRIAKILRLCRTARFLSSLRLMLTLIVKSMKALFWVMVVILSILFVFSLLLTQTVTEHIRSATFDIDAARVEGGMLDCFGSLFLTMYSLWQAMTGGRNWGEFAKMLAPVGWDAVVLIMLFIYVTAFSVVNIVTGVFVDGAIEMSKSD
;
A
#
# COMPACT_ATOMS: atom_id res chain seq x y z
N VAL A 1 25.79 48.89 -4.16
CA VAL A 1 25.32 47.74 -4.98
C VAL A 1 25.75 46.37 -4.43
N PRO A 2 27.05 46.06 -4.18
CA PRO A 2 27.45 44.69 -3.80
C PRO A 2 26.98 44.24 -2.40
N ARG A 3 26.79 45.17 -1.45
CA ARG A 3 26.28 44.86 -0.09
C ARG A 3 24.82 44.40 -0.10
N ILE A 4 23.98 45.01 -0.94
CA ILE A 4 22.54 44.68 -1.07
C ILE A 4 22.34 43.31 -1.75
N ALA A 5 23.15 43.00 -2.78
CA ALA A 5 23.12 41.69 -3.43
C ALA A 5 23.51 40.53 -2.50
N LYS A 6 24.45 40.78 -1.56
CA LYS A 6 24.87 39.80 -0.54
C LYS A 6 23.73 39.52 0.45
N ILE A 7 23.03 40.57 0.91
CA ILE A 7 21.86 40.46 1.80
C ILE A 7 20.70 39.76 1.10
N LEU A 8 20.40 40.08 -0.16
CA LEU A 8 19.36 39.39 -0.94
C LEU A 8 19.66 37.91 -1.15
N ARG A 9 20.93 37.54 -1.41
CA ARG A 9 21.35 36.13 -1.48
C ARG A 9 21.19 35.43 -0.13
N LEU A 10 21.64 36.04 0.97
CA LEU A 10 21.47 35.50 2.32
C LEU A 10 19.99 35.36 2.69
N CYS A 11 19.15 36.36 2.40
CA CYS A 11 17.70 36.27 2.58
C CYS A 11 17.08 35.20 1.69
N ARG A 12 17.51 35.03 0.44
CA ARG A 12 17.00 33.98 -0.47
C ARG A 12 17.39 32.59 0.01
N THR A 13 18.63 32.38 0.43
CA THR A 13 19.11 31.11 1.00
C THR A 13 18.47 30.83 2.37
N ALA A 14 18.32 31.84 3.24
CA ALA A 14 17.63 31.70 4.52
C ALA A 14 16.12 31.43 4.33
N ARG A 15 15.48 32.02 3.32
CA ARG A 15 14.07 31.77 2.96
C ARG A 15 13.87 30.39 2.34
N PHE A 16 14.80 29.93 1.51
CA PHE A 16 14.82 28.56 0.97
C PHE A 16 15.05 27.53 2.08
N LEU A 17 16.01 27.78 2.98
CA LEU A 17 16.27 26.94 4.15
C LEU A 17 15.13 26.97 5.18
N SER A 18 14.37 28.06 5.29
CA SER A 18 13.18 28.10 6.17
C SER A 18 11.98 27.40 5.53
N SER A 19 11.78 27.54 4.21
CA SER A 19 10.76 26.78 3.47
C SER A 19 11.04 25.28 3.54
N LEU A 20 12.30 24.86 3.36
CA LEU A 20 12.73 23.47 3.51
C LEU A 20 12.55 22.97 4.96
N ARG A 21 12.93 23.77 5.96
CA ARG A 21 12.72 23.44 7.38
C ARG A 21 11.23 23.31 7.73
N LEU A 22 10.38 24.15 7.16
CA LEU A 22 8.93 24.07 7.32
C LEU A 22 8.40 22.75 6.74
N MET A 23 8.76 22.43 5.50
CA MET A 23 8.37 21.16 4.85
C MET A 23 8.86 19.95 5.65
N LEU A 24 10.11 19.94 6.11
CA LEU A 24 10.64 18.85 6.95
C LEU A 24 9.91 18.74 8.28
N THR A 25 9.55 19.86 8.90
CA THR A 25 8.78 19.87 10.15
C THR A 25 7.39 19.26 9.92
N LEU A 26 6.74 19.56 8.79
CA LEU A 26 5.45 18.96 8.41
C LEU A 26 5.59 17.45 8.17
N ILE A 27 6.63 17.01 7.45
CA ILE A 27 6.92 15.59 7.25
C ILE A 27 7.10 14.88 8.59
N VAL A 28 7.99 15.38 9.46
CA VAL A 28 8.28 14.78 10.77
C VAL A 28 7.03 14.75 11.65
N LYS A 29 6.21 15.81 11.64
CA LYS A 29 4.92 15.81 12.36
C LYS A 29 3.97 14.73 11.84
N SER A 30 3.93 14.47 10.54
CA SER A 30 3.08 13.43 9.95
C SER A 30 3.60 11.99 10.17
N MET A 31 4.87 11.81 10.54
CA MET A 31 5.49 10.47 10.71
C MET A 31 4.75 9.59 11.71
N LYS A 32 4.25 10.15 12.82
CA LYS A 32 3.51 9.38 13.82
C LYS A 32 2.20 8.83 13.26
N ALA A 33 1.47 9.62 12.50
CA ALA A 33 0.23 9.19 11.84
C ALA A 33 0.52 8.16 10.74
N LEU A 34 1.54 8.42 9.90
CA LEU A 34 2.01 7.51 8.86
C LEU A 34 2.44 6.15 9.43
N PHE A 35 3.10 6.13 10.59
CA PHE A 35 3.49 4.89 11.26
C PHE A 35 2.27 4.02 11.60
N TRP A 36 1.22 4.60 12.20
CA TRP A 36 -0.01 3.86 12.52
C TRP A 36 -0.75 3.38 11.28
N VAL A 37 -0.79 4.20 10.23
CA VAL A 37 -1.32 3.80 8.92
C VAL A 37 -0.57 2.60 8.35
N MET A 38 0.76 2.62 8.40
CA MET A 38 1.60 1.50 7.95
C MET A 38 1.32 0.23 8.76
N VAL A 39 1.15 0.34 10.09
CA VAL A 39 0.78 -0.81 10.94
C VAL A 39 -0.56 -1.40 10.50
N VAL A 40 -1.58 -0.57 10.28
CA VAL A 40 -2.90 -1.02 9.82
C VAL A 40 -2.81 -1.72 8.46
N ILE A 41 -2.07 -1.14 7.50
CA ILE A 41 -1.86 -1.73 6.18
C ILE A 41 -1.16 -3.09 6.29
N LEU A 42 -0.11 -3.20 7.12
CA LEU A 42 0.60 -4.46 7.34
C LEU A 42 -0.30 -5.52 7.99
N SER A 43 -1.18 -5.14 8.92
CA SER A 43 -2.16 -6.06 9.52
C SER A 43 -3.15 -6.58 8.48
N ILE A 44 -3.67 -5.71 7.60
CA ILE A 44 -4.55 -6.10 6.50
C ILE A 44 -3.82 -7.07 5.56
N LEU A 45 -2.61 -6.72 5.12
CA LEU A 45 -1.80 -7.58 4.26
C LEU A 45 -1.57 -8.96 4.88
N PHE A 46 -1.23 -9.02 6.17
CA PHE A 46 -1.00 -10.28 6.87
C PHE A 46 -2.25 -11.16 6.89
N VAL A 47 -3.41 -10.62 7.25
CA VAL A 47 -4.66 -11.39 7.34
C VAL A 47 -5.07 -11.95 5.98
N PHE A 48 -5.15 -11.09 4.96
CA PHE A 48 -5.54 -11.54 3.61
C PHE A 48 -4.51 -12.49 3.00
N SER A 49 -3.23 -12.28 3.28
CA SER A 49 -2.17 -13.16 2.78
C SER A 49 -2.23 -14.53 3.42
N LEU A 50 -2.52 -14.60 4.72
CA LEU A 50 -2.68 -15.87 5.42
C LEU A 50 -3.83 -16.68 4.82
N LEU A 51 -4.99 -16.04 4.63
CA LEU A 51 -6.17 -16.68 4.03
C LEU A 51 -5.89 -17.21 2.62
N LEU A 52 -5.35 -16.37 1.73
CA LEU A 52 -5.05 -16.76 0.36
C LEU A 52 -3.99 -17.87 0.28
N THR A 53 -2.92 -17.76 1.08
CA THR A 53 -1.86 -18.79 1.11
C THR A 53 -2.45 -20.13 1.56
N GLN A 54 -3.33 -20.13 2.56
CA GLN A 54 -4.00 -21.35 3.03
C GLN A 54 -4.91 -21.95 1.95
N THR A 55 -5.75 -21.15 1.31
CA THR A 55 -6.65 -21.62 0.25
C THR A 55 -5.87 -22.19 -0.94
N VAL A 56 -4.80 -21.52 -1.38
CA VAL A 56 -3.93 -22.02 -2.46
C VAL A 56 -3.22 -23.30 -2.07
N THR A 57 -2.69 -23.37 -0.84
CA THR A 57 -2.01 -24.58 -0.34
C THR A 57 -2.95 -25.78 -0.32
N GLU A 58 -4.20 -25.59 0.10
CA GLU A 58 -5.19 -26.66 0.12
C GLU A 58 -5.58 -27.11 -1.29
N HIS A 59 -5.78 -26.17 -2.21
CA HIS A 59 -6.07 -26.49 -3.60
C HIS A 59 -4.97 -27.35 -4.24
N ILE A 60 -3.70 -26.96 -4.07
CA ILE A 60 -2.55 -27.70 -4.62
C ILE A 60 -2.44 -29.10 -4.00
N ARG A 61 -2.76 -29.25 -2.71
CA ARG A 61 -2.76 -30.58 -2.07
C ARG A 61 -3.83 -31.51 -2.62
N SER A 62 -4.95 -30.95 -3.07
CA SER A 62 -6.08 -31.70 -3.62
C SER A 62 -5.97 -31.98 -5.13
N ALA A 63 -5.05 -31.30 -5.83
CA ALA A 63 -4.90 -31.41 -7.27
C ALA A 63 -4.29 -32.76 -7.71
N THR A 64 -4.82 -33.33 -8.79
CA THR A 64 -4.27 -34.54 -9.44
C THR A 64 -3.31 -34.11 -10.55
N PHE A 65 -2.15 -34.75 -10.66
CA PHE A 65 -1.08 -34.37 -11.59
C PHE A 65 -1.54 -34.36 -13.06
N ASP A 66 -1.68 -33.17 -13.63
CA ASP A 66 -1.80 -32.91 -15.07
C ASP A 66 -0.72 -31.89 -15.47
N ILE A 67 -0.17 -32.03 -16.68
CA ILE A 67 0.96 -31.22 -17.18
C ILE A 67 0.55 -29.76 -17.36
N ASP A 68 -0.68 -29.50 -17.80
CA ASP A 68 -1.21 -28.14 -17.95
C ASP A 68 -1.53 -27.50 -16.59
N ALA A 69 -2.00 -28.30 -15.62
CA ALA A 69 -2.21 -27.85 -14.25
C ALA A 69 -0.89 -27.45 -13.58
N ALA A 70 0.19 -28.20 -13.81
CA ALA A 70 1.50 -27.92 -13.22
C ALA A 70 2.07 -26.53 -13.61
N ARG A 71 1.81 -26.05 -14.84
CA ARG A 71 2.24 -24.71 -15.27
C ARG A 71 1.44 -23.59 -14.60
N VAL A 72 0.13 -23.78 -14.46
CA VAL A 72 -0.76 -22.82 -13.79
C VAL A 72 -0.44 -22.76 -12.30
N GLU A 73 -0.23 -23.91 -11.66
CA GLU A 73 0.18 -24.02 -10.26
C GLU A 73 1.54 -23.36 -10.00
N GLY A 74 2.51 -23.49 -10.93
CA GLY A 74 3.81 -22.83 -10.80
C GLY A 74 3.69 -21.30 -10.70
N GLY A 75 2.96 -20.68 -11.62
CA GLY A 75 2.72 -19.22 -11.57
C GLY A 75 1.92 -18.77 -10.35
N MET A 76 1.03 -19.64 -9.84
CA MET A 76 0.30 -19.40 -8.61
C MET A 76 1.21 -19.46 -7.38
N LEU A 77 2.11 -20.46 -7.30
CA LEU A 77 3.08 -20.62 -6.21
C LEU A 77 4.10 -19.48 -6.15
N ASP A 78 4.49 -18.91 -7.30
CA ASP A 78 5.36 -17.73 -7.35
C ASP A 78 4.71 -16.51 -6.65
N CYS A 79 3.39 -16.43 -6.64
CA CYS A 79 2.65 -15.31 -6.05
C CYS A 79 2.06 -15.63 -4.66
N PHE A 80 1.66 -16.90 -4.42
CA PHE A 80 0.84 -17.33 -3.30
C PHE A 80 1.41 -18.52 -2.52
N GLY A 81 2.59 -19.02 -2.88
CA GLY A 81 3.17 -20.24 -2.32
C GLY A 81 3.76 -20.09 -0.91
N SER A 82 3.94 -18.86 -0.43
CA SER A 82 4.32 -18.59 0.96
C SER A 82 3.70 -17.29 1.45
N LEU A 83 3.55 -17.15 2.77
CA LEU A 83 2.96 -15.97 3.37
C LEU A 83 3.63 -14.66 2.91
N PHE A 84 4.97 -14.62 2.89
CA PHE A 84 5.71 -13.43 2.48
C PHE A 84 5.56 -13.13 0.98
N LEU A 85 5.55 -14.15 0.13
CA LEU A 85 5.28 -13.97 -1.31
C LEU A 85 3.87 -13.43 -1.52
N THR A 86 2.88 -13.96 -0.81
CA THR A 86 1.50 -13.46 -0.88
C THR A 86 1.40 -12.03 -0.41
N MET A 87 2.04 -11.67 0.71
CA MET A 87 2.09 -10.29 1.20
C MET A 87 2.72 -9.35 0.18
N TYR A 88 3.78 -9.78 -0.49
CA TYR A 88 4.42 -9.02 -1.57
C TYR A 88 3.50 -8.87 -2.80
N SER A 89 2.83 -9.94 -3.23
CA SER A 89 1.85 -9.91 -4.33
C SER A 89 0.67 -8.98 -4.03
N LEU A 90 0.13 -9.03 -2.81
CA LEU A 90 -0.94 -8.12 -2.37
C LEU A 90 -0.45 -6.67 -2.27
N TRP A 91 0.79 -6.45 -1.83
CA TRP A 91 1.42 -5.12 -1.86
C TRP A 91 1.54 -4.59 -3.29
N GLN A 92 1.96 -5.41 -4.25
CA GLN A 92 2.01 -5.05 -5.67
C GLN A 92 0.61 -4.70 -6.20
N ALA A 93 -0.40 -5.49 -5.84
CA ALA A 93 -1.79 -5.25 -6.25
C ALA A 93 -2.33 -3.92 -5.69
N MET A 94 -2.05 -3.63 -4.41
CA MET A 94 -2.47 -2.40 -3.72
C MET A 94 -1.78 -1.15 -4.28
N THR A 95 -0.47 -1.24 -4.56
CA THR A 95 0.33 -0.10 -5.02
C THR A 95 0.32 0.09 -6.53
N GLY A 96 -0.33 -0.80 -7.28
CA GLY A 96 -0.40 -0.76 -8.74
C GLY A 96 0.88 -1.26 -9.44
N GLY A 97 1.77 -1.96 -8.73
CA GLY A 97 2.97 -2.58 -9.31
C GLY A 97 2.65 -3.74 -10.27
N ARG A 98 1.55 -4.46 -10.01
CA ARG A 98 0.95 -5.44 -10.93
C ARG A 98 -0.57 -5.33 -10.87
N ASN A 99 -1.25 -5.56 -11.99
CA ASN A 99 -2.71 -5.47 -12.06
C ASN A 99 -3.37 -6.53 -11.17
N TRP A 100 -4.26 -6.12 -10.26
CA TRP A 100 -4.96 -7.03 -9.36
C TRP A 100 -5.79 -8.10 -10.08
N GLY A 101 -6.27 -7.79 -11.28
CA GLY A 101 -7.01 -8.71 -12.14
C GLY A 101 -6.16 -9.87 -12.68
N GLU A 102 -4.84 -9.72 -12.76
CA GLU A 102 -3.95 -10.84 -13.09
C GLU A 102 -3.89 -11.85 -11.95
N PHE A 103 -3.76 -11.38 -10.72
CA PHE A 103 -3.82 -12.22 -9.52
C PHE A 103 -5.19 -12.91 -9.38
N ALA A 104 -6.30 -12.20 -9.64
CA ALA A 104 -7.63 -12.78 -9.64
C ALA A 104 -7.79 -13.90 -10.70
N LYS A 105 -7.22 -13.72 -11.91
CA LYS A 105 -7.19 -14.77 -12.93
C LYS A 105 -6.38 -15.99 -12.51
N MET A 106 -5.25 -15.79 -11.83
CA MET A 106 -4.44 -16.88 -11.27
C MET A 106 -5.19 -17.65 -10.18
N LEU A 107 -6.01 -16.96 -9.38
CA LEU A 107 -6.81 -17.58 -8.31
C LEU A 107 -8.14 -18.20 -8.80
N ALA A 108 -8.58 -17.91 -10.02
CA ALA A 108 -9.86 -18.41 -10.54
C ALA A 108 -10.01 -19.95 -10.53
N PRO A 109 -8.96 -20.75 -10.84
CA PRO A 109 -9.04 -22.22 -10.75
C PRO A 109 -9.13 -22.75 -9.31
N VAL A 110 -8.66 -21.98 -8.33
CA VAL A 110 -8.65 -22.35 -6.90
C VAL A 110 -10.07 -22.42 -6.37
N GLY A 111 -10.89 -21.43 -6.74
CA GLY A 111 -12.27 -21.28 -6.28
C GLY A 111 -12.74 -19.84 -6.35
N TRP A 112 -14.07 -19.67 -6.37
CA TRP A 112 -14.69 -18.33 -6.40
C TRP A 112 -14.44 -17.54 -5.11
N ASP A 113 -14.25 -18.24 -3.99
CA ASP A 113 -13.92 -17.69 -2.67
C ASP A 113 -12.54 -17.00 -2.68
N ALA A 114 -11.54 -17.58 -3.35
CA ALA A 114 -10.23 -16.97 -3.51
C ALA A 114 -10.30 -15.66 -4.33
N VAL A 115 -11.13 -15.63 -5.37
CA VAL A 115 -11.38 -14.44 -6.19
C VAL A 115 -12.11 -13.35 -5.37
N VAL A 116 -13.10 -13.73 -4.57
CA VAL A 116 -13.80 -12.80 -3.67
C VAL A 116 -12.85 -12.24 -2.61
N LEU A 117 -11.95 -13.04 -2.05
CA LEU A 117 -10.96 -12.60 -1.06
C LEU A 117 -10.05 -11.50 -1.62
N ILE A 118 -9.52 -11.67 -2.84
CA ILE A 118 -8.67 -10.63 -3.45
C ILE A 118 -9.46 -9.37 -3.82
N MET A 119 -10.70 -9.51 -4.30
CA MET A 119 -11.58 -8.35 -4.55
C MET A 119 -11.88 -7.57 -3.27
N LEU A 120 -12.16 -8.29 -2.17
CA LEU A 120 -12.38 -7.68 -0.85
C LEU A 120 -11.12 -6.98 -0.35
N PHE A 121 -9.95 -7.57 -0.54
CA PHE A 121 -8.67 -6.91 -0.22
C PHE A 121 -8.51 -5.59 -0.98
N ILE A 122 -8.76 -5.58 -2.30
CA ILE A 122 -8.68 -4.36 -3.13
C ILE A 122 -9.69 -3.32 -2.68
N TYR A 123 -10.93 -3.73 -2.37
CA TYR A 123 -11.95 -2.85 -1.82
C TYR A 123 -11.49 -2.21 -0.50
N VAL A 124 -11.06 -3.02 0.47
CA VAL A 124 -10.63 -2.55 1.80
C VAL A 124 -9.44 -1.61 1.68
N THR A 125 -8.44 -1.94 0.87
CA THR A 125 -7.23 -1.12 0.72
C THR A 125 -7.50 0.17 -0.06
N ALA A 126 -8.33 0.14 -1.10
CA ALA A 126 -8.77 1.35 -1.81
C ALA A 126 -9.57 2.29 -0.90
N PHE A 127 -10.53 1.76 -0.13
CA PHE A 127 -11.26 2.56 0.87
C PHE A 127 -10.35 3.06 1.98
N SER A 128 -9.37 2.26 2.41
CA SER A 128 -8.36 2.70 3.40
C SER A 128 -7.60 3.93 2.90
N VAL A 129 -7.16 3.93 1.64
CA VAL A 129 -6.51 5.10 1.01
C VAL A 129 -7.43 6.32 1.03
N VAL A 130 -8.70 6.16 0.61
CA VAL A 130 -9.69 7.26 0.64
C VAL A 130 -9.91 7.79 2.07
N ASN A 131 -9.99 6.91 3.06
CA ASN A 131 -10.17 7.27 4.47
C ASN A 131 -8.94 7.99 5.04
N ILE A 132 -7.72 7.58 4.68
CA ILE A 132 -6.48 8.27 5.06
C ILE A 132 -6.45 9.69 4.49
N VAL A 133 -6.75 9.82 3.19
CA VAL A 133 -6.80 11.12 2.51
C VAL A 133 -7.86 12.02 3.16
N THR A 134 -9.06 11.48 3.39
CA THR A 134 -10.15 12.20 4.06
C THR A 134 -9.74 12.65 5.46
N GLY A 135 -9.10 11.77 6.24
CA GLY A 135 -8.61 12.11 7.58
C GLY A 135 -7.63 13.30 7.57
N VAL A 136 -6.68 13.32 6.63
CA VAL A 136 -5.74 14.43 6.48
C VAL A 136 -6.45 15.74 6.11
N PHE A 137 -7.43 15.70 5.21
CA PHE A 137 -8.20 16.89 4.84
C PHE A 137 -9.07 17.41 5.99
N VAL A 138 -9.69 16.50 6.75
CA VAL A 138 -10.50 16.85 7.93
C VAL A 138 -9.63 17.47 9.02
N ASP A 139 -8.46 16.89 9.31
CA ASP A 139 -7.52 17.46 10.28
C ASP A 139 -7.08 18.87 9.87
N GLY A 140 -6.79 19.08 8.58
CA GLY A 140 -6.44 20.40 8.05
C GLY A 140 -7.57 21.42 8.18
N ALA A 141 -8.82 21.02 7.93
CA ALA A 141 -10.00 21.89 8.09
C ALA A 141 -10.24 22.27 9.55
N ILE A 142 -10.06 21.33 10.48
CA ILE A 142 -10.18 21.57 11.93
C ILE A 142 -9.09 22.55 12.40
N GLU A 143 -7.85 22.39 11.93
CA GLU A 143 -6.75 23.29 12.33
C GLU A 143 -6.99 24.73 11.85
N MET A 144 -7.50 24.94 10.63
CA MET A 144 -7.88 26.27 10.12
C MET A 144 -9.03 26.90 10.92
N SER A 145 -10.05 26.11 11.30
CA SER A 145 -11.18 26.61 12.07
C SER A 145 -10.84 27.06 13.51
N LYS A 146 -9.69 26.63 14.03
CA LYS A 146 -9.20 27.02 15.37
C LYS A 146 -8.30 28.27 15.35
N SER A 147 -7.84 28.66 14.16
CA SER A 147 -7.00 29.85 13.97
C SER A 147 -7.77 31.12 13.59
N ASP A 148 -9.09 30.99 13.39
CA ASP A 148 -10.08 32.10 13.29
C ASP A 148 -10.83 32.27 14.63
#